data_AF-A0A2H9LC45-F1
#
_entry.id   AF-A0A2H9LC45-F1
#
_cell.length_a   1.000
_cell.length_b   1.000
_cell.length_c   1.000
_cell.angle_alpha   90.00
_cell.angle_beta   90.00
_cell.angle_gamma   90.00
#
_symmetry.space_group_name_H-M   'P 1'
#
loop_
_entity.id
_entity.type
_entity.pdbx_description
1 polymer ?
#
loop_
_entity_poly.entity_id
_entity_poly.type
_entity_poly.pdbx_seq_one_letter_code
_entity_poly.pdbx_strand_id
1 'polypeptide(L)'
;MVFLLKKKEGRSTYYYLAHNQRISGKKWKSFRKYLGITAPNNKEFERLKKRFVEEFNITLETPFEYLDKEKLAKVDYLIGEFQDKIKKYPRIALEKIERDFTIKFTYNTNAIEGNQISLIETAALLNKKITPEGRSLREIHEITNTEKALNYVKKYGGELSKRLFCNLHKIIMENIDEETSGKLRDFDVAIQGANWFPPRGKEVKKKFGEFMKWYKENKNKYHPIELVAITHLKFIEVHPFGDGNGRIARLMTNFLLMKKGYPPINIKQKDTIEYVKVLQYGQNTQRFKELCDWFLQKLGEGYVESIAQKEEKH
;
A
#
# COMPACT_ATOMS: atom_id res chain seq x y z
N MET A 1 -7.99 -14.00 -13.35
CA MET A 1 -8.54 -13.86 -14.72
C MET A 1 -7.40 -13.88 -15.75
N VAL A 2 -7.64 -14.35 -16.97
CA VAL A 2 -6.65 -14.30 -18.07
C VAL A 2 -6.78 -12.95 -18.78
N PHE A 3 -5.66 -12.29 -19.08
CA PHE A 3 -5.62 -10.96 -19.71
C PHE A 3 -4.59 -10.91 -20.86
N LEU A 4 -4.67 -9.85 -21.68
CA LEU A 4 -3.73 -9.63 -22.79
C LEU A 4 -2.49 -8.84 -22.32
N LEU A 5 -1.31 -9.43 -22.44
CA LEU A 5 -0.03 -8.79 -22.18
C LEU A 5 0.61 -8.32 -23.49
N LYS A 6 0.97 -7.04 -23.56
CA LYS A 6 1.70 -6.41 -24.68
C LYS A 6 3.15 -6.16 -24.28
N LYS A 7 4.11 -6.72 -25.01
CA LYS A 7 5.55 -6.51 -24.80
C LYS A 7 6.16 -5.86 -26.04
N LYS A 8 6.91 -4.77 -25.87
CA LYS A 8 7.71 -4.16 -26.94
C LYS A 8 9.15 -4.65 -26.86
N GLU A 9 9.71 -5.09 -27.98
CA GLU A 9 11.14 -5.37 -28.13
C GLU A 9 11.61 -4.75 -29.46
N GLY A 10 12.48 -3.74 -29.36
CA GLY A 10 12.84 -2.91 -30.52
C GLY A 10 11.62 -2.23 -31.14
N ARG A 11 11.43 -2.39 -32.45
CA ARG A 11 10.27 -1.87 -33.21
C ARG A 11 9.06 -2.79 -33.18
N SER A 12 9.23 -4.02 -32.69
CA SER A 12 8.19 -5.05 -32.73
C SER A 12 7.37 -5.06 -31.45
N THR A 13 6.08 -5.38 -31.59
CA THR A 13 5.16 -5.59 -30.47
C THR A 13 4.71 -7.04 -30.48
N TYR A 14 4.78 -7.69 -29.32
CA TYR A 14 4.41 -9.07 -29.11
C TYR A 14 3.25 -9.17 -28.12
N TYR A 15 2.28 -10.02 -28.42
CA TYR A 15 1.07 -10.23 -27.63
C TYR A 15 1.08 -11.60 -26.99
N TYR A 16 0.66 -11.66 -25.73
CA TYR A 16 0.57 -12.90 -24.96
C TYR A 16 -0.76 -12.94 -24.20
N LEU A 17 -1.35 -14.13 -24.05
CA LEU A 17 -2.25 -14.36 -22.92
C LEU A 17 -1.43 -14.59 -21.67
N ALA A 18 -1.85 -13.99 -20.57
CA ALA A 18 -1.20 -14.16 -19.28
C ALA A 18 -2.24 -14.34 -18.16
N HIS A 19 -1.85 -15.10 -17.15
CA HIS A 19 -2.61 -15.27 -15.92
C HIS A 19 -1.67 -15.56 -14.77
N ASN A 20 -1.97 -15.02 -13.58
CA ASN A 20 -1.31 -15.42 -12.35
C ASN A 20 -2.32 -16.04 -11.40
N GLN A 21 -1.96 -17.21 -10.87
CA GLN A 21 -2.73 -17.89 -9.85
C GLN A 21 -1.96 -17.92 -8.55
N ARG A 22 -2.64 -17.61 -7.45
CA ARG A 22 -2.09 -17.73 -6.11
C ARG A 22 -2.20 -19.20 -5.66
N ILE A 23 -1.07 -19.84 -5.37
CA ILE A 23 -1.06 -21.25 -4.93
C ILE A 23 -1.15 -21.33 -3.39
N SER A 24 -0.50 -20.41 -2.68
CA SER A 24 -0.57 -20.33 -1.21
C SER A 24 -0.07 -18.98 -0.72
N GLY A 25 -0.70 -18.40 0.30
CA GLY A 25 -0.16 -17.33 1.16
C GLY A 25 0.63 -16.19 0.45
N LYS A 26 1.90 -16.42 0.12
CA LYS A 26 2.80 -15.44 -0.52
C LYS A 26 3.27 -15.84 -1.95
N LYS A 27 2.95 -17.03 -2.44
CA LYS A 27 3.45 -17.61 -3.69
C LYS A 27 2.44 -17.46 -4.83
N TRP A 28 2.93 -16.96 -5.95
CA TRP A 28 2.21 -16.85 -7.22
C TRP A 28 2.83 -17.79 -8.26
N LYS A 29 2.00 -18.29 -9.19
CA LYS A 29 2.43 -18.99 -10.39
C LYS A 29 1.93 -18.23 -11.60
N SER A 30 2.87 -17.83 -12.45
CA SER A 30 2.60 -17.10 -13.69
C SER A 30 2.48 -18.05 -14.87
N PHE A 31 1.43 -17.87 -15.66
CA PHE A 31 1.17 -18.58 -16.90
C PHE A 31 1.20 -17.58 -18.04
N ARG A 32 1.85 -17.95 -19.15
CA ARG A 32 1.90 -17.11 -20.36
C ARG A 32 1.84 -17.96 -21.62
N LYS A 33 1.16 -17.47 -22.66
CA LYS A 33 1.07 -18.09 -23.98
C LYS A 33 1.17 -17.03 -25.06
N TYR A 34 2.14 -17.20 -25.96
CA TYR A 34 2.37 -16.29 -27.06
C TYR A 34 1.21 -16.34 -28.08
N LEU A 35 0.77 -15.17 -28.55
CA LEU A 35 -0.31 -15.03 -29.52
C LEU A 35 0.15 -14.52 -30.90
N GLY A 36 1.34 -13.91 -30.99
CA GLY A 36 1.82 -13.30 -32.22
C GLY A 36 2.18 -11.83 -32.08
N ILE A 37 2.32 -11.16 -33.23
CA ILE A 37 2.64 -9.72 -33.34
C ILE A 37 1.40 -8.84 -33.60
N THR A 38 0.23 -9.44 -33.75
CA THR A 38 -1.05 -8.75 -33.98
C THR A 38 -1.94 -8.95 -32.75
N ALA A 39 -2.62 -7.88 -32.31
CA ALA A 39 -3.57 -7.98 -31.21
C ALA A 39 -4.80 -8.79 -31.65
N PRO A 40 -5.29 -9.76 -30.84
CA PRO A 40 -6.56 -10.41 -31.13
C PRO A 40 -7.70 -9.39 -30.99
N ASN A 41 -8.75 -9.53 -31.80
CA ASN A 41 -9.99 -8.80 -31.57
C ASN A 41 -10.75 -9.37 -30.36
N ASN A 42 -11.78 -8.65 -29.87
CA ASN A 42 -12.51 -9.06 -28.65
C ASN A 42 -13.08 -10.49 -28.72
N LYS A 43 -13.64 -10.90 -29.86
CA LYS A 43 -14.23 -12.24 -30.02
C LYS A 43 -13.17 -13.32 -30.02
N GLU A 44 -12.06 -13.07 -30.69
CA GLU A 44 -10.90 -13.96 -30.72
C GLU A 44 -10.24 -14.07 -29.33
N PHE A 45 -10.10 -12.94 -28.64
CA PHE A 45 -9.54 -12.88 -27.30
C PHE A 45 -10.35 -13.74 -26.32
N GLU A 46 -11.68 -13.61 -26.29
CA GLU A 46 -12.52 -14.43 -25.41
C GLU A 46 -12.45 -15.94 -25.74
N ARG A 47 -12.29 -16.31 -27.01
CA ARG A 47 -12.06 -17.71 -27.41
C ARG A 47 -10.71 -18.23 -26.91
N LEU A 48 -9.65 -17.45 -27.11
CA LEU A 48 -8.30 -17.81 -26.67
C LEU A 48 -8.22 -17.90 -25.14
N LYS A 49 -8.93 -17.02 -24.44
CA LYS A 49 -9.05 -16.99 -22.98
C LYS A 49 -9.59 -18.29 -22.41
N LYS A 50 -10.68 -18.82 -22.97
CA LYS A 50 -11.27 -20.11 -22.55
C LYS A 50 -10.28 -21.26 -22.71
N ARG A 51 -9.67 -21.37 -23.90
CA ARG A 51 -8.65 -22.39 -24.19
C ARG A 51 -7.47 -22.32 -23.24
N PHE A 52 -7.01 -21.12 -22.92
CA PHE A 52 -5.90 -20.91 -22.00
C PHE A 52 -6.22 -21.36 -20.57
N VAL A 53 -7.45 -21.10 -20.08
CA VAL A 53 -7.90 -21.56 -18.76
C VAL A 53 -7.91 -23.08 -18.68
N GLU A 54 -8.44 -23.74 -19.72
CA GLU A 54 -8.47 -25.19 -19.84
C GLU A 54 -7.07 -25.79 -19.91
N GLU A 55 -6.21 -25.26 -20.79
CA GLU A 55 -4.84 -25.71 -21.02
C GLU A 55 -3.96 -25.68 -19.76
N PHE A 56 -4.12 -24.64 -18.94
CA PHE A 56 -3.33 -24.47 -17.72
C PHE A 56 -4.05 -24.90 -16.43
N ASN A 57 -5.24 -25.49 -16.54
CA ASN A 57 -6.11 -25.90 -15.43
C ASN A 57 -6.28 -24.79 -14.37
N ILE A 58 -6.61 -23.59 -14.83
CA ILE A 58 -6.67 -22.38 -14.01
C ILE A 58 -8.01 -22.31 -13.26
N THR A 59 -7.97 -22.17 -11.93
CA THR A 59 -9.17 -21.85 -11.14
C THR A 59 -9.44 -20.35 -11.20
N LEU A 60 -10.57 -19.96 -11.78
CA LEU A 60 -11.01 -18.57 -11.86
C LEU A 60 -11.73 -18.13 -10.57
N GLU A 61 -11.03 -18.11 -9.44
CA GLU A 61 -11.54 -17.40 -8.26
C GLU A 61 -11.36 -15.89 -8.49
N THR A 62 -12.45 -15.11 -8.42
CA THR A 62 -12.37 -13.64 -8.51
C THR A 62 -13.22 -12.97 -7.43
N PRO A 63 -12.68 -12.83 -6.21
CA PRO A 63 -13.27 -12.00 -5.17
C PRO A 63 -12.92 -10.52 -5.45
N PHE A 64 -13.44 -10.00 -6.57
CA PHE A 64 -13.20 -8.65 -7.07
C PHE A 64 -14.52 -7.91 -7.08
N GLU A 65 -14.63 -6.83 -6.30
CA GLU A 65 -15.89 -6.11 -6.12
C GLU A 65 -15.91 -4.74 -6.80
N TYR A 66 -14.77 -4.03 -6.82
CA TYR A 66 -14.74 -2.61 -7.21
C TYR A 66 -13.83 -2.34 -8.42
N LEU A 67 -12.75 -3.08 -8.56
CA LEU A 67 -11.82 -2.93 -9.68
C LEU A 67 -12.13 -3.91 -10.81
N ASP A 68 -11.87 -3.45 -12.03
CA ASP A 68 -12.01 -4.26 -13.22
C ASP A 68 -11.14 -5.53 -13.13
N LYS A 69 -11.75 -6.67 -13.48
CA LYS A 69 -11.14 -7.99 -13.29
C LYS A 69 -9.90 -8.20 -14.18
N GLU A 70 -9.86 -7.55 -15.34
CA GLU A 70 -8.70 -7.59 -16.25
C GLU A 70 -7.55 -6.76 -15.67
N LYS A 71 -7.83 -5.56 -15.16
CA LYS A 71 -6.84 -4.75 -14.43
C LYS A 71 -6.23 -5.52 -13.26
N LEU A 72 -7.05 -6.16 -12.43
CA LEU A 72 -6.57 -6.91 -11.26
C LEU A 72 -5.71 -8.12 -11.67
N ALA A 73 -6.08 -8.83 -12.72
CA ALA A 73 -5.25 -9.93 -13.20
C ALA A 73 -3.89 -9.46 -13.73
N LYS A 74 -3.84 -8.29 -14.39
CA LYS A 74 -2.59 -7.66 -14.80
C LYS A 74 -1.73 -7.27 -13.59
N VAL A 75 -2.34 -6.80 -12.50
CA VAL A 75 -1.64 -6.54 -11.24
C VAL A 75 -1.02 -7.82 -10.70
N ASP A 76 -1.80 -8.89 -10.56
CA ASP A 76 -1.30 -10.17 -10.05
C ASP A 76 -0.12 -10.69 -10.86
N TYR A 77 -0.15 -10.50 -12.19
CA TYR A 77 0.97 -10.78 -13.08
C TYR A 77 2.23 -9.99 -12.74
N LEU A 78 2.11 -8.67 -12.66
CA LEU A 78 3.24 -7.79 -12.34
C LEU A 78 3.81 -8.07 -10.95
N ILE A 79 2.97 -8.47 -9.99
CA ILE A 79 3.42 -8.87 -8.65
C ILE A 79 4.21 -10.19 -8.70
N GLY A 80 3.81 -11.15 -9.52
CA GLY A 80 4.63 -12.36 -9.74
C GLY A 80 6.01 -12.02 -10.30
N GLU A 81 6.05 -11.18 -11.35
CA GLU A 81 7.30 -10.70 -11.94
C GLU A 81 8.16 -9.92 -10.94
N PHE A 82 7.54 -9.06 -10.13
CA PHE A 82 8.20 -8.33 -9.04
C PHE A 82 8.93 -9.29 -8.10
N GLN A 83 8.20 -10.29 -7.59
CA GLN A 83 8.74 -11.23 -6.60
C GLN A 83 9.89 -12.04 -7.16
N ASP A 84 9.78 -12.49 -8.41
CA ASP A 84 10.84 -13.27 -9.05
C ASP A 84 12.06 -12.43 -9.40
N LYS A 85 11.88 -11.15 -9.73
CA LYS A 85 12.98 -10.19 -9.87
C LYS A 85 13.68 -9.96 -8.54
N ILE A 86 12.94 -9.59 -7.49
CA ILE A 86 13.52 -9.28 -6.16
C ILE A 86 14.34 -10.44 -5.60
N LYS A 87 13.90 -11.70 -5.76
CA LYS A 87 14.68 -12.88 -5.35
C LYS A 87 16.05 -13.00 -6.01
N LYS A 88 16.21 -12.45 -7.22
CA LYS A 88 17.45 -12.51 -8.01
C LYS A 88 18.32 -11.26 -7.83
N TYR A 89 17.83 -10.23 -7.15
CA TYR A 89 18.59 -9.00 -6.94
C TYR A 89 19.72 -9.21 -5.92
N PRO A 90 20.91 -8.63 -6.13
CA PRO A 90 21.96 -8.63 -5.12
C PRO A 90 21.47 -8.00 -3.82
N ARG A 91 21.79 -8.63 -2.68
CA ARG A 91 21.36 -8.16 -1.35
C ARG A 91 21.69 -6.69 -1.10
N ILE A 92 22.89 -6.25 -1.49
CA ILE A 92 23.34 -4.85 -1.35
C ILE A 92 22.45 -3.89 -2.14
N ALA A 93 21.98 -4.29 -3.33
CA ALA A 93 21.08 -3.46 -4.12
C ALA A 93 19.69 -3.36 -3.45
N LEU A 94 19.17 -4.47 -2.92
CA LEU A 94 17.91 -4.48 -2.16
C LEU A 94 18.00 -3.58 -0.92
N GLU A 95 19.10 -3.64 -0.17
CA GLU A 95 19.31 -2.78 1.00
C GLU A 95 19.31 -1.29 0.63
N LYS A 96 19.90 -0.92 -0.51
CA LYS A 96 19.87 0.46 -1.01
C LYS A 96 18.46 0.89 -1.42
N ILE A 97 17.70 0.05 -2.13
CA ILE A 97 16.31 0.30 -2.50
C ILE A 97 15.45 0.47 -1.25
N GLU A 98 15.56 -0.45 -0.30
CA GLU A 98 14.81 -0.40 0.95
C GLU A 98 15.17 0.84 1.78
N ARG A 99 16.44 1.25 1.76
CA ARG A 99 16.90 2.43 2.48
C ARG A 99 16.35 3.71 1.86
N ASP A 100 16.44 3.85 0.54
CA ASP A 100 15.87 4.97 -0.21
C ASP A 100 14.35 5.07 0.01
N PHE A 101 13.64 3.94 -0.08
CA PHE A 101 12.22 3.88 0.25
C PHE A 101 11.94 4.34 1.69
N THR A 102 12.73 3.88 2.66
CA THR A 102 12.54 4.25 4.08
C THR A 102 12.67 5.76 4.30
N ILE A 103 13.67 6.39 3.66
CA ILE A 103 13.88 7.85 3.74
C ILE A 103 12.70 8.58 3.09
N LYS A 104 12.35 8.22 1.85
CA LYS A 104 11.27 8.87 1.09
C LYS A 104 9.91 8.68 1.76
N PHE A 105 9.59 7.47 2.22
CA PHE A 105 8.36 7.19 2.94
C PHE A 105 8.28 8.02 4.22
N THR A 106 9.37 8.05 5.00
CA THR A 106 9.43 8.82 6.26
C THR A 106 9.24 10.30 6.02
N TYR A 107 9.91 10.88 5.02
CA TYR A 107 9.71 12.26 4.64
C TYR A 107 8.24 12.54 4.27
N ASN A 108 7.71 11.81 3.27
CA ASN A 108 6.40 12.12 2.73
C ASN A 108 5.27 11.90 3.74
N THR A 109 5.32 10.82 4.53
CA THR A 109 4.27 10.52 5.51
C THR A 109 4.21 11.54 6.64
N ASN A 110 5.31 12.20 7.00
CA ASN A 110 5.31 13.26 8.01
C ASN A 110 4.98 14.61 7.38
N ALA A 111 5.45 14.88 6.15
CA ALA A 111 5.12 16.09 5.42
C ALA A 111 3.62 16.23 5.10
N ILE A 112 2.92 15.11 4.87
CA ILE A 112 1.44 15.07 4.74
C ILE A 112 0.75 15.57 6.02
N GLU A 113 1.35 15.35 7.20
CA GLU A 113 0.82 15.78 8.50
C GLU A 113 1.33 17.16 8.92
N GLY A 114 2.07 17.86 8.04
CA GLY A 114 2.54 19.24 8.27
C GLY A 114 3.97 19.37 8.81
N ASN A 115 4.71 18.26 8.97
CA ASN A 115 6.13 18.32 9.34
C ASN A 115 6.94 19.02 8.24
N GLN A 116 7.83 19.95 8.62
CA GLN A 116 8.52 20.82 7.67
C GLN A 116 9.95 20.39 7.35
N ILE A 117 10.43 19.28 7.93
CA ILE A 117 11.76 18.72 7.65
C ILE A 117 11.82 18.27 6.18
N SER A 118 12.76 18.82 5.41
CA SER A 118 12.96 18.49 4.01
C SER A 118 13.47 17.05 3.81
N LEU A 119 13.41 16.56 2.56
CA LEU A 119 13.92 15.23 2.23
C LEU A 119 15.43 15.10 2.50
N ILE A 120 16.21 16.17 2.25
CA ILE A 120 17.66 16.17 2.48
C ILE A 120 17.96 16.15 3.98
N GLU A 121 17.25 16.97 4.77
CA GLU A 121 17.37 16.96 6.23
C GLU A 121 16.95 15.59 6.81
N THR A 122 15.86 15.00 6.31
CA THR A 122 15.42 13.64 6.67
C THR A 122 16.53 12.62 6.37
N ALA A 123 17.14 12.67 5.18
CA ALA A 123 18.22 11.77 4.81
C ALA A 123 19.46 11.96 5.70
N ALA A 124 19.83 13.19 6.01
CA ALA A 124 20.96 13.51 6.89
C ALA A 124 20.71 13.02 8.32
N LEU A 125 19.51 13.27 8.86
CA LEU A 125 19.10 12.82 10.17
C LEU A 125 19.11 11.29 10.29
N LEU A 126 18.47 10.60 9.35
CA LEU A 126 18.34 9.14 9.46
C LEU A 126 19.68 8.41 9.17
N ASN A 127 20.46 8.85 8.17
CA ASN A 127 21.72 8.19 7.79
C ASN A 127 22.93 8.60 8.63
N LYS A 128 23.08 9.91 8.88
CA LYS A 128 24.29 10.48 9.47
C LYS A 128 24.08 10.95 10.92
N LYS A 129 22.85 10.83 11.44
CA LYS A 129 22.46 11.32 12.78
C LYS A 129 22.73 12.82 12.96
N ILE A 130 22.65 13.58 11.86
CA ILE A 130 22.78 15.03 11.87
C ILE A 130 21.41 15.64 12.13
N THR A 131 21.28 16.36 13.25
CA THR A 131 20.04 17.06 13.62
C THR A 131 19.87 18.31 12.75
N PRO A 132 18.71 18.49 12.09
CA PRO A 132 18.43 19.70 11.33
C PRO A 132 18.31 20.93 12.24
N GLU A 133 18.91 22.04 11.83
CA GLU A 133 18.85 23.30 12.58
C GLU A 133 17.46 23.95 12.49
N GLY A 134 17.03 24.60 13.58
CA GLY A 134 15.75 25.34 13.60
C GLY A 134 14.48 24.48 13.61
N ARG A 135 14.59 23.16 13.81
CA ARG A 135 13.45 22.22 13.88
C ARG A 135 13.09 21.89 15.31
N SER A 136 11.80 21.68 15.57
CA SER A 136 11.34 21.27 16.89
C SER A 136 11.76 19.83 17.20
N LEU A 137 11.93 19.52 18.49
CA LEU A 137 12.17 18.13 18.94
C LEU A 137 11.05 17.20 18.51
N ARG A 138 9.80 17.69 18.50
CA ARG A 138 8.65 16.94 17.99
C ARG A 138 8.87 16.52 16.53
N GLU A 139 9.19 17.45 15.64
CA GLU A 139 9.40 17.12 14.21
C GLU A 139 10.52 16.09 14.01
N ILE A 140 11.60 16.20 14.78
CA ILE A 140 12.72 15.24 14.76
C ILE A 140 12.26 13.86 15.24
N HIS A 141 11.48 13.80 16.33
CA HIS A 141 10.92 12.56 16.85
C HIS A 141 9.93 11.93 15.87
N GLU A 142 9.08 12.69 15.20
CA GLU A 142 8.15 12.17 14.19
C GLU A 142 8.86 11.43 13.04
N ILE A 143 9.97 12.01 12.56
CA ILE A 143 10.81 11.40 11.53
C ILE A 143 11.46 10.11 12.05
N THR A 144 12.15 10.17 13.19
CA THR A 144 12.86 9.00 13.74
C THR A 144 11.92 7.88 14.18
N ASN A 145 10.76 8.21 14.75
CA ASN A 145 9.73 7.26 15.16
C ASN A 145 9.05 6.58 13.98
N THR A 146 8.85 7.31 12.88
CA THR A 146 8.33 6.72 11.65
C THR A 146 9.28 5.67 11.08
N GLU A 147 10.60 5.93 11.08
CA GLU A 147 11.60 4.93 10.68
C GLU A 147 11.54 3.68 11.59
N LYS A 148 11.50 3.88 12.92
CA LYS A 148 11.33 2.79 13.89
C LYS A 148 10.07 1.98 13.62
N ALA A 149 8.94 2.64 13.40
CA ALA A 149 7.65 1.99 13.17
C ALA A 149 7.64 1.22 11.85
N LEU A 150 8.21 1.76 10.76
CA LEU A 150 8.34 1.05 9.50
C LEU A 150 9.22 -0.20 9.64
N ASN A 151 10.35 -0.09 10.36
CA ASN A 151 11.23 -1.23 10.64
C ASN A 151 10.52 -2.30 11.50
N TYR A 152 9.71 -1.89 12.47
CA TYR A 152 8.87 -2.80 13.25
C TYR A 152 7.87 -3.53 12.35
N VAL A 153 7.15 -2.82 11.48
CA VAL A 153 6.20 -3.40 10.52
C VAL A 153 6.86 -4.43 9.60
N LYS A 154 8.05 -4.14 9.06
CA LYS A 154 8.79 -5.05 8.18
C LYS A 154 9.12 -6.39 8.85
N LYS A 155 9.44 -6.36 10.16
CA LYS A 155 9.82 -7.55 10.95
C LYS A 155 8.63 -8.27 11.59
N TYR A 156 7.46 -7.63 11.63
CA TYR A 156 6.29 -8.18 12.33
C TYR A 156 5.65 -9.34 11.54
N GLY A 157 5.70 -10.55 12.11
CA GLY A 157 5.15 -11.77 11.51
C GLY A 157 3.66 -12.04 11.80
N GLY A 158 3.05 -11.28 12.71
CA GLY A 158 1.68 -11.52 13.17
C GLY A 158 0.59 -11.00 12.22
N GLU A 159 -0.67 -11.08 12.63
CA GLU A 159 -1.82 -10.52 11.91
C GLU A 159 -2.12 -9.07 12.31
N LEU A 160 -2.89 -8.37 11.47
CA LEU A 160 -3.49 -7.09 11.82
C LEU A 160 -4.36 -7.29 13.07
N SER A 161 -4.10 -6.53 14.12
CA SER A 161 -4.74 -6.69 15.41
C SER A 161 -4.75 -5.37 16.18
N LYS A 162 -5.64 -5.24 17.17
CA LYS A 162 -5.63 -4.10 18.10
C LYS A 162 -4.24 -3.88 18.71
N ARG A 163 -3.58 -4.97 19.13
CA ARG A 163 -2.23 -4.92 19.70
C ARG A 163 -1.22 -4.33 18.72
N LEU A 164 -1.29 -4.70 17.43
CA LEU A 164 -0.42 -4.12 16.40
C LEU A 164 -0.64 -2.60 16.30
N PHE A 165 -1.90 -2.14 16.20
CA PHE A 165 -2.20 -0.71 16.13
C PHE A 165 -1.72 0.07 17.35
N CYS A 166 -1.99 -0.44 18.56
CA CYS A 166 -1.54 0.18 19.80
C CYS A 166 -0.01 0.22 19.90
N ASN A 167 0.69 -0.85 19.48
CA ASN A 167 2.15 -0.87 19.46
C ASN A 167 2.73 0.12 18.45
N LEU A 168 2.15 0.21 17.24
CA LEU A 168 2.58 1.18 16.22
C LEU A 168 2.36 2.60 16.70
N HIS A 169 1.20 2.89 17.29
CA HIS A 169 0.94 4.19 17.88
C HIS A 169 1.93 4.51 19.00
N LYS A 170 2.26 3.51 19.84
CA LYS A 170 3.25 3.71 20.91
C LYS A 170 4.62 4.11 20.36
N ILE A 171 5.06 3.48 19.28
CA ILE A 171 6.31 3.83 18.60
C ILE A 171 6.21 5.22 17.97
N ILE A 172 5.11 5.53 17.27
CA ILE A 172 4.92 6.81 16.57
C ILE A 172 4.93 7.99 17.54
N MET A 173 4.33 7.84 18.72
CA MET A 173 4.19 8.91 19.72
C MET A 173 5.30 8.93 20.78
N GLU A 174 6.32 8.07 20.66
CA GLU A 174 7.46 8.04 21.60
C GLU A 174 8.14 9.42 21.69
N ASN A 175 8.28 9.98 22.91
CA ASN A 175 8.80 11.35 23.14
C ASN A 175 7.98 12.49 22.51
N ILE A 176 6.71 12.25 22.16
CA ILE A 176 5.78 13.27 21.62
C ILE A 176 4.55 13.39 22.52
N ASP A 177 3.95 12.25 22.88
CA ASP A 177 2.81 12.15 23.78
C ASP A 177 2.97 10.86 24.56
N GLU A 178 3.09 10.92 25.88
CA GLU A 178 3.17 9.73 26.73
C GLU A 178 1.81 9.36 27.36
N GLU A 179 0.88 10.31 27.43
CA GLU A 179 -0.38 10.16 28.14
C GLU A 179 -1.33 9.23 27.38
N THR A 180 -1.51 9.49 26.09
CA THR A 180 -2.47 8.77 25.23
C THR A 180 -1.82 7.68 24.37
N SER A 181 -0.49 7.59 24.42
CA SER A 181 0.31 6.68 23.61
C SER A 181 -0.07 5.21 23.76
N GLY A 182 -0.48 4.61 22.63
CA GLY A 182 -0.85 3.21 22.52
C GLY A 182 -2.27 2.92 23.00
N LYS A 183 -3.05 3.93 23.36
CA LYS A 183 -4.42 3.79 23.85
C LYS A 183 -5.41 4.30 22.82
N LEU A 184 -6.53 3.59 22.64
CA LEU A 184 -7.65 4.14 21.88
C LEU A 184 -8.22 5.32 22.67
N ARG A 185 -8.47 6.45 22.01
CA ARG A 185 -9.01 7.65 22.67
C ARG A 185 -10.41 7.37 23.23
N ASP A 186 -10.72 8.05 24.33
CA ASP A 186 -12.05 8.11 24.95
C ASP A 186 -12.60 9.55 25.02
N PHE A 187 -11.86 10.50 24.44
CA PHE A 187 -12.23 11.90 24.26
C PHE A 187 -12.50 12.23 22.77
N ASP A 188 -13.18 13.35 22.54
CA ASP A 188 -13.50 13.86 21.20
C ASP A 188 -12.30 14.59 20.60
N VAL A 189 -12.14 14.50 19.28
CA VAL A 189 -11.06 15.17 18.54
C VAL A 189 -11.63 15.84 17.29
N ALA A 190 -11.03 16.97 16.91
CA ALA A 190 -11.29 17.62 15.63
C ALA A 190 -10.15 17.27 14.66
N ILE A 191 -10.49 17.05 13.39
CA ILE A 191 -9.51 16.87 12.33
C ILE A 191 -9.37 18.20 11.61
N GLN A 192 -8.21 18.83 11.74
CA GLN A 192 -7.97 20.14 11.15
C GLN A 192 -8.17 20.09 9.62
N GLY A 193 -8.98 21.00 9.08
CA GLY A 193 -9.26 21.07 7.64
C GLY A 193 -10.18 19.98 7.09
N ALA A 194 -10.78 19.13 7.92
CA ALA A 194 -11.76 18.15 7.51
C ALA A 194 -13.19 18.64 7.78
N ASN A 195 -14.08 18.50 6.78
CA ASN A 195 -15.51 18.82 6.91
C ASN A 195 -16.34 17.66 7.54
N TRP A 196 -15.70 16.76 8.29
CA TRP A 196 -16.34 15.62 8.93
C TRP A 196 -15.81 15.41 10.34
N PHE A 197 -16.67 14.89 11.21
CA PHE A 197 -16.32 14.62 12.60
C PHE A 197 -16.14 13.12 12.83
N PRO A 198 -15.02 12.70 13.45
CA PRO A 198 -14.84 11.32 13.81
C PRO A 198 -15.81 10.90 14.92
N PRO A 199 -16.01 9.57 15.15
CA PRO A 199 -16.86 9.06 16.20
C PRO A 199 -16.55 9.70 17.56
N ARG A 200 -17.56 9.85 18.43
CA ARG A 200 -17.30 10.37 19.78
C ARG A 200 -16.35 9.45 20.53
N GLY A 201 -15.55 9.99 21.44
CA GLY A 201 -14.55 9.22 22.20
C GLY A 201 -15.12 7.95 22.84
N LYS A 202 -16.30 8.05 23.45
CA LYS A 202 -17.03 6.91 24.03
C LYS A 202 -17.41 5.80 23.02
N GLU A 203 -17.50 6.12 21.74
CA GLU A 203 -17.87 5.19 20.67
C GLU A 203 -16.66 4.53 20.00
N VAL A 204 -15.46 5.10 20.14
CA VAL A 204 -14.24 4.66 19.44
C VAL A 204 -13.94 3.18 19.70
N LYS A 205 -14.03 2.71 20.96
CA LYS A 205 -13.76 1.30 21.30
C LYS A 205 -14.71 0.36 20.56
N LYS A 206 -16.00 0.72 20.46
CA LYS A 206 -17.01 -0.05 19.72
C LYS A 206 -16.74 -0.03 18.22
N LYS A 207 -16.56 1.17 17.65
CA LYS A 207 -16.29 1.36 16.21
C LYS A 207 -15.01 0.68 15.75
N PHE A 208 -13.96 0.71 16.55
CA PHE A 208 -12.73 -0.02 16.29
C PHE A 208 -12.93 -1.54 16.34
N GLY A 209 -13.77 -2.04 17.26
CA GLY A 209 -14.18 -3.45 17.30
C GLY A 209 -14.94 -3.87 16.03
N GLU A 210 -15.88 -3.04 15.57
CA GLU A 210 -16.63 -3.23 14.31
C GLU A 210 -15.69 -3.25 13.11
N PHE A 211 -14.74 -2.31 13.03
CA PHE A 211 -13.70 -2.27 12.01
C PHE A 211 -12.86 -3.56 11.98
N MET A 212 -12.38 -4.00 13.14
CA MET A 212 -11.57 -5.23 13.24
C MET A 212 -12.38 -6.48 12.87
N LYS A 213 -13.67 -6.52 13.21
CA LYS A 213 -14.59 -7.59 12.82
C LYS A 213 -14.76 -7.62 11.30
N TRP A 214 -15.09 -6.47 10.70
CA TRP A 214 -15.21 -6.32 9.24
C TRP A 214 -13.93 -6.77 8.52
N TYR A 215 -12.74 -6.35 8.99
CA TYR A 215 -11.48 -6.77 8.38
C TYR A 215 -11.31 -8.29 8.42
N LYS A 216 -11.58 -8.94 9.56
CA LYS A 216 -11.46 -10.40 9.71
C LYS A 216 -12.39 -11.15 8.77
N GLU A 217 -13.62 -10.67 8.59
CA GLU A 217 -14.64 -11.27 7.72
C GLU A 217 -14.33 -11.09 6.22
N ASN A 218 -13.59 -10.04 5.86
CA ASN A 218 -13.38 -9.65 4.47
C ASN A 218 -11.93 -9.81 3.96
N LYS A 219 -10.94 -10.06 4.83
CA LYS A 219 -9.52 -10.19 4.45
C LYS A 219 -9.19 -11.26 3.40
N ASN A 220 -10.10 -12.21 3.20
CA ASN A 220 -9.98 -13.27 2.20
C ASN A 220 -11.03 -13.14 1.07
N LYS A 221 -11.94 -12.17 1.16
CA LYS A 221 -13.04 -11.92 0.21
C LYS A 221 -12.77 -10.76 -0.74
N TYR A 222 -11.67 -10.05 -0.55
CA TYR A 222 -11.26 -8.94 -1.43
C TYR A 222 -9.91 -9.25 -2.05
N HIS A 223 -9.69 -8.71 -3.26
CA HIS A 223 -8.34 -8.61 -3.80
C HIS A 223 -7.46 -7.80 -2.83
N PRO A 224 -6.17 -8.13 -2.65
CA PRO A 224 -5.30 -7.42 -1.72
C PRO A 224 -5.30 -5.89 -1.86
N ILE A 225 -5.36 -5.34 -3.09
CA ILE A 225 -5.39 -3.89 -3.29
C ILE A 225 -6.71 -3.24 -2.84
N GLU A 226 -7.84 -3.91 -3.09
CA GLU A 226 -9.17 -3.43 -2.66
C GLU A 226 -9.27 -3.50 -1.14
N LEU A 227 -8.83 -4.63 -0.55
CA LEU A 227 -8.77 -4.81 0.89
C LEU A 227 -7.95 -3.70 1.54
N VAL A 228 -6.76 -3.40 1.01
CA VAL A 228 -5.87 -2.38 1.54
C VAL A 228 -6.50 -0.99 1.47
N ALA A 229 -7.08 -0.63 0.33
CA ALA A 229 -7.74 0.65 0.11
C ALA A 229 -8.90 0.86 1.10
N ILE A 230 -9.80 -0.13 1.20
CA ILE A 230 -10.98 -0.03 2.06
C ILE A 230 -10.60 -0.11 3.55
N THR A 231 -9.64 -0.96 3.91
CA THR A 231 -9.13 -1.01 5.31
C THR A 231 -8.51 0.32 5.71
N HIS A 232 -7.78 0.98 4.80
CA HIS A 232 -7.22 2.30 5.03
C HIS A 232 -8.31 3.34 5.33
N LEU A 233 -9.32 3.45 4.46
CA LEU A 233 -10.44 4.37 4.67
C LEU A 233 -11.18 4.08 5.99
N LYS A 234 -11.55 2.81 6.24
CA LYS A 234 -12.27 2.43 7.46
C LYS A 234 -11.49 2.72 8.74
N PHE A 235 -10.17 2.56 8.73
CA PHE A 235 -9.34 2.95 9.87
C PHE A 235 -9.36 4.47 10.08
N ILE A 236 -9.24 5.26 9.00
CA ILE A 236 -9.32 6.72 9.05
C ILE A 236 -10.69 7.17 9.58
N GLU A 237 -11.80 6.56 9.14
CA GLU A 237 -13.16 6.84 9.61
C GLU A 237 -13.34 6.60 11.11
N VAL A 238 -12.73 5.54 11.66
CA VAL A 238 -12.76 5.29 13.12
C VAL A 238 -11.95 6.34 13.87
N HIS A 239 -10.83 6.79 13.29
CA HIS A 239 -9.89 7.75 13.87
C HIS A 239 -9.56 7.43 15.35
N PRO A 240 -8.98 6.25 15.63
CA PRO A 240 -8.97 5.67 16.97
C PRO A 240 -8.06 6.34 18.00
N PHE A 241 -7.13 7.18 17.57
CA PHE A 241 -6.12 7.79 18.43
C PHE A 241 -6.25 9.31 18.48
N GLY A 242 -5.62 9.94 19.48
CA GLY A 242 -5.60 11.40 19.62
C GLY A 242 -4.83 12.10 18.49
N ASP A 243 -3.74 11.50 18.03
CA ASP A 243 -2.91 11.92 16.89
C ASP A 243 -2.29 10.67 16.21
N GLY A 244 -1.61 10.83 15.08
CA GLY A 244 -0.85 9.77 14.42
C GLY A 244 -1.68 8.86 13.52
N ASN A 245 -3.00 9.09 13.42
CA ASN A 245 -3.91 8.25 12.65
C ASN A 245 -3.50 8.13 11.17
N GLY A 246 -3.15 9.23 10.49
CA GLY A 246 -2.70 9.20 9.10
C GLY A 246 -1.42 8.37 8.91
N ARG A 247 -0.43 8.58 9.78
CA ARG A 247 0.85 7.83 9.78
C ARG A 247 0.62 6.34 10.00
N ILE A 248 -0.23 5.96 10.95
CA ILE A 248 -0.58 4.57 11.23
C ILE A 248 -1.34 3.94 10.06
N ALA A 249 -2.27 4.67 9.44
CA ALA A 249 -3.01 4.18 8.28
C ALA A 249 -2.07 3.84 7.12
N ARG A 250 -1.09 4.70 6.83
CA ARG A 250 -0.09 4.48 5.77
C ARG A 250 0.90 3.36 6.11
N LEU A 251 1.31 3.23 7.39
CA LEU A 251 2.08 2.07 7.86
C LEU A 251 1.31 0.76 7.75
N MET A 252 0.03 0.75 8.12
CA MET A 252 -0.86 -0.40 7.96
C MET A 252 -1.04 -0.80 6.50
N THR A 253 -1.23 0.17 5.61
CA THR A 253 -1.28 -0.07 4.16
C THR A 253 -0.04 -0.84 3.70
N ASN A 254 1.15 -0.36 4.07
CA ASN A 254 2.41 -1.02 3.69
C ASN A 254 2.59 -2.38 4.39
N PHE A 255 2.16 -2.53 5.65
CA PHE A 255 2.14 -3.82 6.34
C PHE A 255 1.34 -4.86 5.54
N LEU A 256 0.12 -4.52 5.14
CA LEU A 256 -0.78 -5.42 4.42
C LEU A 256 -0.24 -5.78 3.03
N LEU A 257 0.30 -4.81 2.29
CA LEU A 257 0.92 -5.03 0.98
C LEU A 257 2.15 -5.94 1.08
N MET A 258 3.12 -5.60 1.94
CA MET A 258 4.34 -6.38 2.11
C MET A 258 4.04 -7.79 2.62
N LYS A 259 3.07 -7.95 3.52
CA LYS A 259 2.63 -9.28 4.00
C LYS A 259 2.12 -10.17 2.87
N LYS A 260 1.51 -9.57 1.83
CA LYS A 260 1.01 -10.26 0.64
C LYS A 260 2.06 -10.33 -0.48
N GLY A 261 3.27 -9.81 -0.27
CA GLY A 261 4.39 -9.81 -1.21
C GLY A 261 4.27 -8.77 -2.33
N TYR A 262 3.49 -7.70 -2.10
CA TYR A 262 3.40 -6.55 -2.98
C TYR A 262 4.52 -5.56 -2.63
N PRO A 263 5.00 -4.73 -3.58
CA PRO A 263 5.88 -3.63 -3.27
C PRO A 263 5.16 -2.64 -2.34
N PRO A 264 5.88 -1.99 -1.41
CA PRO A 264 5.30 -0.95 -0.60
C PRO A 264 4.98 0.29 -1.45
N ILE A 265 4.06 1.12 -0.98
CA ILE A 265 3.69 2.38 -1.62
C ILE A 265 4.12 3.58 -0.78
N ASN A 266 4.42 4.68 -1.45
CA ASN A 266 4.75 5.95 -0.85
C ASN A 266 3.83 7.02 -1.41
N ILE A 267 2.86 7.47 -0.61
CA ILE A 267 2.00 8.59 -0.97
C ILE A 267 2.83 9.86 -0.85
N LYS A 268 3.07 10.55 -1.96
CA LYS A 268 3.97 11.72 -2.00
C LYS A 268 3.27 12.94 -1.41
N GLN A 269 4.01 13.84 -0.78
CA GLN A 269 3.47 15.10 -0.25
C GLN A 269 2.69 15.89 -1.31
N LYS A 270 3.18 15.90 -2.56
CA LYS A 270 2.49 16.56 -3.68
C LYS A 270 1.09 15.97 -3.99
N ASP A 271 0.85 14.72 -3.58
CA ASP A 271 -0.41 14.01 -3.81
C ASP A 271 -1.41 14.20 -2.65
N THR A 272 -1.06 14.99 -1.61
CA THR A 272 -1.88 15.16 -0.39
C THR A 272 -3.31 15.56 -0.71
N ILE A 273 -3.50 16.53 -1.62
CA ILE A 273 -4.84 17.03 -1.97
C ILE A 273 -5.67 15.92 -2.63
N GLU A 274 -5.08 15.16 -3.56
CA GLU A 274 -5.76 14.07 -4.25
C GLU A 274 -6.09 12.93 -3.27
N TYR A 275 -5.14 12.59 -2.41
CA TYR A 275 -5.30 11.60 -1.35
C TYR A 275 -6.47 11.94 -0.41
N VAL A 276 -6.55 13.19 0.07
CA VAL A 276 -7.67 13.61 0.92
C VAL A 276 -8.99 13.59 0.15
N LYS A 277 -9.02 14.06 -1.10
CA LYS A 277 -10.23 14.06 -1.94
C LYS A 277 -10.79 12.65 -2.15
N VAL A 278 -9.94 11.67 -2.44
CA VAL A 278 -10.40 10.31 -2.69
C VAL A 278 -10.90 9.63 -1.41
N LEU A 279 -10.28 9.92 -0.26
CA LEU A 279 -10.80 9.46 1.04
C LEU A 279 -12.16 10.07 1.37
N GLN A 280 -12.31 11.39 1.21
CA GLN A 280 -13.58 12.09 1.44
C GLN A 280 -14.69 11.59 0.51
N TYR A 281 -14.37 11.35 -0.76
CA TYR A 281 -15.34 10.78 -1.71
C TYR A 281 -15.82 9.39 -1.26
N GLY A 282 -14.89 8.51 -0.90
CA GLY A 282 -15.22 7.16 -0.41
C GLY A 282 -16.03 7.20 0.88
N GLN A 283 -15.69 8.11 1.80
CA GLN A 283 -16.42 8.30 3.05
C GLN A 283 -17.87 8.75 2.81
N ASN A 284 -18.06 9.78 1.98
CA ASN A 284 -19.36 10.41 1.76
C ASN A 284 -20.31 9.55 0.92
N THR A 285 -19.78 8.80 -0.05
CA THR A 285 -20.60 8.06 -1.02
C THR A 285 -20.65 6.57 -0.74
N GLN A 286 -19.73 6.04 0.07
CA GLN A 286 -19.47 4.60 0.22
C GLN A 286 -19.23 3.90 -1.13
N ARG A 287 -18.77 4.64 -2.14
CA ARG A 287 -18.30 4.12 -3.42
C ARG A 287 -16.79 4.02 -3.37
N PHE A 288 -16.28 2.79 -3.47
CA PHE A 288 -14.86 2.52 -3.28
C PHE A 288 -14.06 2.35 -4.56
N LYS A 289 -14.69 2.46 -5.73
CA LYS A 289 -14.00 2.25 -7.01
C LYS A 289 -12.87 3.27 -7.21
N GLU A 290 -13.15 4.55 -7.03
CA GLU A 290 -12.21 5.66 -7.18
C GLU A 290 -11.05 5.54 -6.18
N LEU A 291 -11.37 5.16 -4.94
CA LEU A 291 -10.39 4.86 -3.91
C LEU A 291 -9.48 3.70 -4.32
N CYS A 292 -10.06 2.60 -4.78
CA CYS A 292 -9.29 1.44 -5.20
C CYS A 292 -8.44 1.74 -6.45
N ASP A 293 -8.97 2.49 -7.42
CA ASP A 293 -8.24 2.91 -8.62
C ASP A 293 -7.03 3.80 -8.24
N TRP A 294 -7.20 4.72 -7.28
CA TRP A 294 -6.12 5.57 -6.80
C TRP A 294 -5.03 4.79 -6.06
N PHE A 295 -5.40 3.88 -5.14
CA PHE A 295 -4.44 3.00 -4.47
C PHE A 295 -3.72 2.08 -5.46
N LEU A 296 -4.41 1.62 -6.51
CA LEU A 296 -3.82 0.85 -7.59
C LEU A 296 -2.78 1.67 -8.38
N GLN A 297 -3.06 2.94 -8.67
CA GLN A 297 -2.08 3.84 -9.29
C GLN A 297 -0.84 3.98 -8.41
N LYS A 298 -1.00 4.20 -7.11
CA LYS A 298 0.14 4.29 -6.16
C LYS A 298 0.92 2.99 -6.03
N LEU A 299 0.26 1.84 -6.15
CA LEU A 299 0.93 0.54 -6.27
C LEU A 299 1.78 0.46 -7.55
N GLY A 300 1.28 0.98 -8.67
CA GLY A 300 2.03 1.06 -9.92
C GLY A 300 3.30 1.91 -9.79
N GLU A 301 3.20 3.08 -9.16
CA GLU A 301 4.36 3.93 -8.84
C GLU A 301 5.37 3.20 -7.94
N GLY A 302 4.89 2.57 -6.86
CA GLY A 302 5.74 1.80 -5.94
C GLY A 302 6.43 0.61 -6.61
N TYR A 303 5.74 -0.07 -7.53
CA TYR A 303 6.34 -1.14 -8.35
C TYR A 303 7.48 -0.58 -9.18
N VAL A 304 7.26 0.50 -9.95
CA VAL A 304 8.29 1.14 -10.78
C VAL A 304 9.48 1.57 -9.91
N GLU A 305 9.26 2.29 -8.81
CA GLU A 305 10.33 2.73 -7.92
C GLU A 305 11.14 1.56 -7.34
N SER A 306 10.50 0.41 -7.12
CA SER A 306 11.15 -0.80 -6.61
C SER A 306 11.95 -1.58 -7.68
N ILE A 307 11.70 -1.35 -8.97
CA ILE A 307 12.37 -2.07 -10.07
C ILE A 307 13.22 -1.19 -11.00
N ALA A 308 13.00 0.13 -11.02
CA ALA A 308 13.51 1.07 -12.01
C ALA A 308 14.92 1.59 -11.74
N GLN A 309 15.63 1.09 -10.72
CA GLN A 309 17.07 1.37 -10.54
C GLN A 309 17.97 0.75 -11.63
N LYS A 310 17.41 0.42 -12.80
CA LYS A 310 18.11 -0.20 -13.93
C LYS A 310 17.95 0.51 -15.28
N GLU A 311 17.11 1.54 -15.42
CA GLU A 311 16.95 2.21 -16.73
C GLU A 311 17.83 3.44 -16.91
N GLU A 312 18.55 3.88 -15.87
CA GLU A 312 19.67 4.82 -16.04
C GLU A 312 20.99 4.06 -16.09
N LYS A 313 21.62 4.10 -17.28
CA LYS A 313 22.95 3.57 -17.68
C LYS A 313 22.94 2.21 -18.36
N HIS A 314 22.71 2.25 -19.68
CA HIS A 314 23.72 1.79 -20.63
C HIS A 314 23.79 2.74 -21.83
#